data_AF-A0A212C040-F1
#
_entry.id   AF-A0A212C040-F1
#
_cell.length_a   1.000
_cell.length_b   1.000
_cell.length_c   1.000
_cell.angle_alpha   90.00
_cell.angle_beta   90.00
_cell.angle_gamma   90.00
#
_symmetry.space_group_name_H-M   'P 1'
#
loop_
_entity.id
_entity.type
_entity.pdbx_description
1 polymer ?
#
loop_
_entity_poly.entity_id
_entity_poly.type
_entity_poly.pdbx_seq_one_letter_code
_entity_poly.pdbx_strand_id
1 'polypeptide(L)'
;MMGAQTCHLITESFRRNSAGDREKALQVMLQVLQSCDHPAPDMFCLCGRIYKDIFLDSDCKDDASRDSAIEWYRKGFALQPSLYSGINLAVLLIVAGQQFETSMELRKIGVRLNSLLGRKGSLEKMNNYWDVGQFFSVSMLANDVGKAVQAAERLFRLKPAVWYLRSLVQNLLLIQRFKKPIIEHSPRQERLNFWLDIIFEATNEVTNGLRFPVRNTKS
;
A
#
# COMPACT_ATOMS: atom_id res chain seq x y z
N MET A 1 1.04 -1.54 -23.30
CA MET A 1 0.45 -2.61 -22.45
C MET A 1 1.63 -3.38 -21.85
N MET A 2 2.17 -2.93 -20.71
CA MET A 2 3.30 -3.57 -19.98
C MET A 2 3.07 -3.54 -18.46
N GLY A 3 1.80 -3.55 -18.03
CA GLY A 3 1.44 -3.30 -16.61
C GLY A 3 1.28 -4.56 -15.74
N ALA A 4 1.36 -5.76 -16.31
CA ALA A 4 1.09 -7.01 -15.59
C ALA A 4 2.30 -7.97 -15.56
N GLN A 5 3.05 -8.11 -16.67
CA GLN A 5 4.19 -9.01 -16.75
C GLN A 5 5.41 -8.55 -15.94
N THR A 6 5.72 -7.26 -15.94
CA THR A 6 6.81 -6.70 -15.11
C THR A 6 6.50 -6.85 -13.61
N CYS A 7 5.24 -6.65 -13.22
CA CYS A 7 4.76 -6.94 -11.86
C CYS A 7 4.90 -8.42 -11.50
N HIS A 8 4.62 -9.34 -12.43
CA HIS A 8 4.71 -10.78 -12.18
C HIS A 8 6.16 -11.26 -11.94
N LEU A 9 7.12 -10.74 -12.71
CA LEU A 9 8.55 -11.02 -12.53
C LEU A 9 9.11 -10.42 -11.23
N ILE A 10 8.64 -9.22 -10.87
CA ILE A 10 8.95 -8.61 -9.58
C ILE A 10 8.36 -9.45 -8.43
N THR A 11 7.19 -10.06 -8.61
CA THR A 11 6.48 -10.83 -7.56
C THR A 11 7.13 -12.17 -7.21
N GLU A 12 7.87 -12.80 -8.12
CA GLU A 12 8.53 -14.09 -7.82
C GLU A 12 9.80 -13.97 -6.97
N SER A 13 10.54 -12.85 -7.07
CA SER A 13 11.81 -12.67 -6.34
C SER A 13 11.61 -12.45 -4.82
N PHE A 14 10.50 -11.83 -4.40
CA PHE A 14 10.19 -11.53 -2.98
C PHE A 14 9.63 -12.70 -2.16
N ARG A 15 9.63 -13.91 -2.71
CA ARG A 15 9.04 -15.09 -2.04
C ARG A 15 9.93 -15.67 -0.94
N ARG A 16 11.21 -15.28 -0.87
CA ARG A 16 12.18 -15.69 0.17
C ARG A 16 12.44 -14.52 1.10
N ASN A 17 11.82 -14.58 2.28
CA ASN A 17 11.58 -13.45 3.17
C ASN A 17 12.51 -13.49 4.39
N SER A 18 13.83 -13.53 4.17
CA SER A 18 14.81 -13.34 5.24
C SER A 18 15.46 -11.96 5.12
N ALA A 19 15.88 -11.36 6.25
CA ALA A 19 16.49 -10.02 6.25
C ALA A 19 17.62 -9.93 5.22
N GLY A 20 18.60 -10.84 5.30
CA GLY A 20 19.77 -10.90 4.40
C GLY A 20 19.50 -11.13 2.92
N ASP A 21 18.28 -11.51 2.52
CA ASP A 21 17.89 -11.61 1.11
C ASP A 21 17.52 -10.23 0.53
N ARG A 22 17.06 -9.29 1.37
CA ARG A 22 16.63 -7.96 0.95
C ARG A 22 17.80 -7.06 0.62
N GLU A 23 18.88 -7.05 1.40
CA GLU A 23 20.07 -6.25 1.08
C GLU A 23 20.74 -6.75 -0.21
N LYS A 24 20.76 -8.07 -0.44
CA LYS A 24 21.26 -8.65 -1.69
C LYS A 24 20.41 -8.24 -2.88
N ALA A 25 19.08 -8.35 -2.76
CA ALA A 25 18.17 -7.91 -3.82
C ALA A 25 18.34 -6.41 -4.12
N LEU A 26 18.50 -5.60 -3.08
CA LEU A 26 18.77 -4.17 -3.22
C LEU A 26 20.09 -3.91 -3.95
N GLN A 27 21.18 -4.58 -3.56
CA GLN A 27 22.48 -4.42 -4.20
C GLN A 27 22.41 -4.73 -5.70
N VAL A 28 21.77 -5.84 -6.08
CA VAL A 28 21.56 -6.21 -7.48
C VAL A 28 20.76 -5.14 -8.21
N MET A 29 19.66 -4.67 -7.62
CA MET A 29 18.82 -3.64 -8.23
C MET A 29 19.56 -2.31 -8.44
N LEU A 30 20.39 -1.90 -7.48
CA LEU A 30 21.20 -0.69 -7.59
C LEU A 30 22.26 -0.82 -8.69
N GLN A 31 22.91 -1.98 -8.82
CA GLN A 31 23.86 -2.24 -9.90
C GLN A 31 23.18 -2.17 -11.28
N VAL A 32 22.00 -2.80 -11.42
CA VAL A 32 21.22 -2.76 -12.66
C VAL A 32 20.85 -1.31 -13.01
N LEU A 33 20.43 -0.51 -12.04
CA LEU A 33 20.11 0.90 -12.24
C LEU A 33 21.33 1.74 -12.63
N GLN A 34 22.50 1.48 -12.06
CA GLN A 34 23.75 2.17 -12.42
C GLN A 34 24.17 1.90 -13.87
N SER A 35 23.93 0.68 -14.37
CA SER A 35 24.25 0.29 -15.75
C SER A 35 23.14 0.62 -16.77
N CYS A 36 22.01 1.19 -16.32
CA CYS A 36 20.85 1.42 -17.18
C CYS A 36 20.71 2.90 -17.51
N ASP A 37 20.88 3.25 -18.79
CA ASP A 37 20.79 4.64 -19.26
C ASP A 37 19.39 5.24 -19.08
N HIS A 38 18.35 4.42 -19.26
CA HIS A 38 16.95 4.85 -19.19
C HIS A 38 16.12 3.93 -18.30
N PRO A 39 16.28 4.01 -16.96
CA PRO A 39 15.54 3.16 -16.05
C PRO A 39 14.03 3.37 -16.15
N ALA A 40 13.27 2.28 -16.19
CA ALA A 40 11.83 2.36 -16.14
C ALA A 40 11.33 2.80 -14.74
N PRO A 41 10.19 3.50 -14.63
CA PRO A 41 9.61 3.90 -13.35
C PRO A 41 9.45 2.75 -12.35
N ASP A 42 9.11 1.55 -12.84
CA ASP A 42 8.92 0.35 -12.02
C ASP A 42 10.21 -0.11 -11.33
N MET A 43 11.38 0.15 -11.92
CA MET A 43 12.69 -0.18 -11.31
C MET A 43 12.97 0.68 -10.08
N PHE A 44 12.59 1.96 -10.13
CA PHE A 44 12.65 2.85 -8.97
C PHE A 44 11.65 2.41 -7.89
N CYS A 45 10.43 2.06 -8.29
CA CYS A 45 9.41 1.59 -7.36
C CYS A 45 9.82 0.29 -6.66
N LEU A 46 10.57 -0.56 -7.36
CA LEU A 46 11.14 -1.78 -6.80
C LEU A 46 12.19 -1.47 -5.71
N CYS A 47 13.12 -0.55 -5.96
CA CYS A 47 14.06 -0.11 -4.93
C CYS A 47 13.33 0.50 -3.72
N GLY A 48 12.33 1.35 -3.98
CA GLY A 48 11.49 1.93 -2.94
C GLY A 48 10.77 0.88 -2.10
N ARG A 49 10.29 -0.20 -2.74
CA ARG A 49 9.67 -1.33 -2.05
C ARG A 49 10.65 -2.06 -1.15
N ILE A 50 11.86 -2.37 -1.64
CA ILE A 50 12.86 -3.09 -0.85
C ILE A 50 13.25 -2.28 0.39
N TYR A 51 13.53 -0.99 0.24
CA TYR A 51 13.81 -0.11 1.38
C TYR A 51 12.62 0.01 2.34
N LYS A 52 11.38 0.08 1.83
CA LYS A 52 10.18 0.08 2.67
C LYS A 52 10.07 -1.22 3.47
N ASP A 53 10.37 -2.36 2.86
CA ASP A 53 10.31 -3.65 3.53
C ASP A 53 11.40 -3.75 4.62
N ILE A 54 12.63 -3.27 4.37
CA ILE A 54 13.69 -3.15 5.40
C ILE A 54 13.23 -2.26 6.56
N PHE A 55 12.63 -1.10 6.26
CA PHE A 55 12.05 -0.23 7.28
C PHE A 55 10.97 -0.93 8.10
N LEU A 56 10.08 -1.70 7.47
CA LEU A 56 9.04 -2.45 8.16
C LEU A 56 9.61 -3.58 9.04
N ASP A 57 10.62 -4.30 8.57
CA ASP A 57 11.30 -5.35 9.36
C ASP A 57 11.99 -4.81 10.60
N SER A 58 12.45 -3.55 10.55
CA SER A 58 13.03 -2.86 11.71
C SER A 58 11.99 -2.41 12.76
N ASP A 59 10.73 -2.83 12.63
CA ASP A 59 9.59 -2.33 13.40
C ASP A 59 9.44 -0.80 13.28
N CYS A 60 9.62 -0.31 12.06
CA CYS A 60 9.54 1.11 11.71
C CYS A 60 10.57 2.00 12.46
N LYS A 61 11.80 1.51 12.69
CA LYS A 61 12.86 2.23 13.41
C LYS A 61 14.00 2.71 12.51
N ASP A 62 14.19 2.09 11.36
CA ASP A 62 15.22 2.48 10.39
C ASP A 62 14.78 3.64 9.50
N ASP A 63 14.89 4.85 10.04
CA ASP A 63 14.55 6.08 9.33
C ASP A 63 15.40 6.30 8.06
N ALA A 64 16.62 5.77 7.99
CA ALA A 64 17.46 5.88 6.80
C ALA A 64 16.87 5.06 5.64
N SER A 65 16.37 3.86 5.92
CA SER A 65 15.64 3.05 4.94
C SER A 65 14.31 3.69 4.55
N ARG A 66 13.57 4.29 5.50
CA ARG A 66 12.35 5.07 5.20
C ARG A 66 12.65 6.19 4.22
N ASP A 67 13.67 7.00 4.48
CA ASP A 67 14.00 8.17 3.67
C ASP A 67 14.52 7.78 2.29
N SER A 68 15.29 6.68 2.22
CA SER A 68 15.70 6.07 0.95
C SER A 68 14.49 5.59 0.14
N ALA A 69 13.52 4.94 0.77
CA ALA A 69 12.28 4.52 0.10
C ALA A 69 11.51 5.72 -0.46
N ILE A 70 11.41 6.81 0.31
CA ILE A 70 10.79 8.07 -0.13
C ILE A 70 11.48 8.60 -1.38
N GLU A 71 12.82 8.66 -1.40
CA GLU A 71 13.56 9.16 -2.56
C GLU A 71 13.30 8.31 -3.82
N TRP A 72 13.31 6.99 -3.69
CA TRP A 72 13.04 6.09 -4.82
C TRP A 72 11.62 6.21 -5.36
N TYR A 73 10.62 6.23 -4.49
CA TYR A 73 9.24 6.43 -4.92
C TYR A 73 9.03 7.83 -5.51
N ARG A 74 9.72 8.86 -4.98
CA ARG A 74 9.70 10.22 -5.54
C ARG A 74 10.28 10.24 -6.96
N LYS A 75 11.41 9.57 -7.21
CA LYS A 75 12.00 9.42 -8.55
C LYS A 75 11.03 8.73 -9.52
N GLY A 76 10.46 7.58 -9.12
CA GLY A 76 9.50 6.85 -9.93
C GLY A 76 8.23 7.66 -10.24
N PHE A 77 7.69 8.36 -9.24
CA PHE A 77 6.50 9.20 -9.39
C PHE A 77 6.75 10.45 -10.26
N ALA A 78 7.93 11.07 -10.13
CA ALA A 78 8.32 12.22 -10.96
C ALA A 78 8.45 11.83 -12.43
N LEU A 79 9.04 10.65 -12.71
CA LEU A 79 9.18 10.15 -14.08
C LEU A 79 7.84 9.76 -14.69
N GLN A 80 7.03 8.99 -13.96
CA GLN A 80 5.68 8.62 -14.39
C GLN A 80 4.74 8.45 -13.19
N PRO A 81 3.81 9.42 -12.96
CA PRO A 81 2.86 9.31 -11.87
C PRO A 81 1.93 8.11 -12.03
N SER A 82 1.94 7.20 -11.06
CA SER A 82 1.02 6.07 -10.97
C SER A 82 0.35 6.03 -9.60
N LEU A 83 -0.78 5.31 -9.49
CA LEU A 83 -1.42 5.07 -8.19
C LEU A 83 -0.46 4.32 -7.25
N TYR A 84 0.30 3.35 -7.77
CA TYR A 84 1.22 2.55 -6.96
C TYR A 84 2.34 3.41 -6.34
N SER A 85 3.07 4.18 -7.16
CA SER A 85 4.17 5.01 -6.66
C SER A 85 3.66 6.16 -5.79
N GLY A 86 2.55 6.79 -6.18
CA GLY A 86 1.98 7.91 -5.43
C GLY A 86 1.43 7.49 -4.05
N ILE A 87 0.78 6.33 -3.95
CA ILE A 87 0.25 5.82 -2.67
C ILE A 87 1.40 5.50 -1.72
N ASN A 88 2.41 4.74 -2.17
CA ASN A 88 3.55 4.40 -1.31
C ASN A 88 4.33 5.65 -0.89
N LEU A 89 4.54 6.61 -1.81
CA LEU A 89 5.17 7.88 -1.47
C LEU A 89 4.36 8.66 -0.43
N ALA A 90 3.05 8.79 -0.61
CA ALA A 90 2.19 9.50 0.34
C ALA A 90 2.21 8.84 1.73
N VAL A 91 2.12 7.51 1.79
CA VAL A 91 2.19 6.76 3.04
C VAL A 91 3.53 7.01 3.75
N LEU A 92 4.65 6.90 3.04
CA LEU A 92 5.97 7.11 3.64
C LEU A 92 6.21 8.55 4.09
N LEU A 93 5.68 9.54 3.37
CA LEU A 93 5.75 10.95 3.79
C LEU A 93 4.95 11.17 5.08
N ILE A 94 3.79 10.52 5.25
CA ILE A 94 3.03 10.54 6.51
C ILE A 94 3.82 9.88 7.64
N VAL A 95 4.47 8.74 7.37
CA VAL A 95 5.37 8.06 8.33
C VAL A 95 6.53 8.96 8.75
N ALA A 96 7.06 9.76 7.82
CA ALA A 96 8.07 10.79 8.11
C ALA A 96 7.50 12.05 8.83
N GLY A 97 6.26 11.99 9.32
CA GLY A 97 5.63 13.05 10.09
C GLY A 97 4.93 14.15 9.28
N GLN A 98 4.92 14.05 7.95
CA GLN A 98 4.20 15.02 7.12
C GLN A 98 2.69 14.85 7.22
N GLN A 99 1.95 15.94 7.03
CA GLN A 99 0.49 15.95 7.06
C GLN A 99 -0.05 16.65 5.81
N PHE A 100 -1.24 16.26 5.34
CA PHE A 100 -1.83 16.86 4.14
C PHE A 100 -2.11 18.36 4.32
N GLU A 101 -2.38 18.83 5.53
CA GLU A 101 -2.68 20.23 5.81
C GLU A 101 -1.45 21.12 5.65
N THR A 102 -0.26 20.61 5.99
CA THR A 102 0.99 21.39 6.07
C THR A 102 1.98 21.09 4.95
N SER A 103 1.96 19.89 4.36
CA SER A 103 2.90 19.50 3.30
C SER A 103 2.35 19.79 1.91
N MET A 104 3.02 20.71 1.20
CA MET A 104 2.72 21.00 -0.20
C MET A 104 2.93 19.79 -1.11
N GLU A 105 3.96 18.98 -0.83
CA GLU A 105 4.25 17.76 -1.59
C GLU A 105 3.10 16.76 -1.46
N LEU A 106 2.65 16.47 -0.23
CA LEU A 106 1.53 15.56 0.01
C LEU A 106 0.24 16.04 -0.67
N ARG A 107 -0.07 17.34 -0.62
CA ARG A 107 -1.25 17.88 -1.33
C ARG A 107 -1.17 17.68 -2.83
N LYS A 108 -0.01 17.94 -3.45
CA LYS A 108 0.19 17.71 -4.89
C LYS A 108 0.03 16.23 -5.26
N ILE A 109 0.58 15.34 -4.44
CA ILE A 109 0.41 13.89 -4.61
C ILE A 109 -1.06 13.51 -4.49
N GLY A 110 -1.78 14.01 -3.47
CA GLY A 110 -3.21 13.76 -3.27
C GLY A 110 -4.07 14.18 -4.46
N VAL A 111 -3.85 15.38 -5.01
CA VAL A 111 -4.53 15.83 -6.24
C VAL A 111 -4.26 14.90 -7.41
N ARG A 112 -2.99 14.48 -7.59
CA ARG A 112 -2.61 13.59 -8.67
C ARG A 112 -3.21 12.19 -8.51
N LEU A 113 -3.25 11.65 -7.29
CA LEU A 113 -3.89 10.38 -6.95
C LEU A 113 -5.39 10.42 -7.25
N ASN A 114 -6.10 11.48 -6.86
CA ASN A 114 -7.52 11.64 -7.17
C ASN A 114 -7.76 11.69 -8.69
N SER A 115 -6.92 12.41 -9.44
CA SER A 115 -7.00 12.43 -10.91
C SER A 115 -6.76 11.06 -11.54
N LEU A 116 -5.74 10.32 -11.07
CA LEU A 116 -5.42 8.98 -11.53
C LEU A 116 -6.56 8.00 -11.25
N LEU A 117 -7.15 8.08 -10.06
CA LEU A 117 -8.26 7.23 -9.65
C LEU A 117 -9.53 7.55 -10.45
N GLY A 118 -9.81 8.83 -10.72
CA GLY A 118 -10.92 9.24 -11.57
C GLY A 118 -10.87 8.63 -12.98
N ARG A 119 -9.67 8.44 -13.53
CA ARG A 119 -9.49 7.75 -14.84
C ARG A 119 -9.80 6.26 -14.80
N LYS A 120 -9.79 5.61 -13.62
CA LYS A 120 -10.19 4.21 -13.46
C LYS A 120 -11.71 4.03 -13.46
N GLY A 121 -12.47 5.11 -13.29
CA GLY A 121 -13.92 5.09 -13.24
C GLY A 121 -14.47 4.82 -11.83
N SER A 122 -15.76 4.51 -11.77
CA SER A 122 -16.45 4.30 -10.50
C SER A 122 -16.14 2.93 -9.90
N LEU A 123 -16.12 2.84 -8.56
CA LEU A 123 -15.74 1.64 -7.82
C LEU A 123 -16.63 0.44 -8.19
N GLU A 124 -17.91 0.66 -8.45
CA GLU A 124 -18.90 -0.38 -8.77
C GLU A 124 -18.55 -1.11 -10.07
N LYS A 125 -17.90 -0.42 -11.00
CA LYS A 125 -17.48 -0.97 -12.30
C LYS A 125 -16.08 -1.58 -12.26
N MET A 126 -15.34 -1.44 -11.16
CA MET A 126 -14.02 -2.04 -11.02
C MET A 126 -14.14 -3.55 -10.77
N ASN A 127 -13.51 -4.33 -11.65
CA ASN A 127 -13.48 -5.79 -11.60
C ASN A 127 -12.09 -6.37 -11.31
N ASN A 128 -11.07 -5.51 -11.26
CA ASN A 128 -9.70 -5.90 -10.93
C ASN A 128 -9.43 -5.59 -9.44
N TYR A 129 -9.06 -6.61 -8.66
CA TYR A 129 -8.76 -6.45 -7.24
C TYR A 129 -7.60 -5.46 -7.01
N TRP A 130 -6.67 -5.35 -7.95
CA TRP A 130 -5.55 -4.44 -7.88
C TRP A 130 -6.01 -2.97 -7.88
N ASP A 131 -6.93 -2.62 -8.78
CA ASP A 131 -7.49 -1.28 -8.88
C ASP A 131 -8.35 -0.95 -7.65
N VAL A 132 -9.12 -1.94 -7.16
CA VAL A 132 -9.94 -1.80 -5.95
C VAL A 132 -9.08 -1.56 -4.70
N GLY A 133 -7.96 -2.27 -4.51
CA GLY A 133 -7.11 -2.04 -3.34
C GLY A 133 -6.32 -0.72 -3.42
N GLN A 134 -5.99 -0.23 -4.62
CA GLN A 134 -5.49 1.13 -4.80
C GLN A 134 -6.55 2.18 -4.43
N PHE A 135 -7.80 1.99 -4.88
CA PHE A 135 -8.93 2.83 -4.51
C PHE A 135 -9.13 2.84 -2.98
N PHE A 136 -9.04 1.68 -2.34
CA PHE A 136 -9.15 1.55 -0.90
C PHE A 136 -8.06 2.36 -0.18
N SER A 137 -6.80 2.19 -0.58
CA SER A 137 -5.67 2.94 0.01
C SER A 137 -5.82 4.46 -0.16
N VAL A 138 -6.27 4.94 -1.33
CA VAL A 138 -6.54 6.37 -1.56
C VAL A 138 -7.69 6.85 -0.67
N SER A 139 -8.75 6.06 -0.50
CA SER A 139 -9.87 6.40 0.39
C SER A 139 -9.42 6.51 1.84
N MET A 140 -8.54 5.61 2.30
CA MET A 140 -7.92 5.67 3.62
C MET A 140 -7.02 6.91 3.79
N LEU A 141 -6.20 7.24 2.78
CA LEU A 141 -5.41 8.47 2.75
C LEU A 141 -6.28 9.74 2.77
N ALA A 142 -7.49 9.70 2.22
CA ALA A 142 -8.43 10.82 2.21
C ALA A 142 -9.36 10.88 3.45
N ASN A 143 -9.31 9.90 4.36
CA ASN A 143 -10.31 9.71 5.43
C ASN A 143 -11.75 9.57 4.90
N ASP A 144 -11.94 9.07 3.67
CA ASP A 144 -13.26 8.78 3.13
C ASP A 144 -13.72 7.39 3.59
N VAL A 145 -14.23 7.32 4.81
CA VAL A 145 -14.69 6.08 5.45
C VAL A 145 -15.77 5.39 4.61
N GLY A 146 -16.66 6.15 3.98
CA GLY A 146 -17.73 5.60 3.15
C GLY A 146 -17.19 4.84 1.94
N LYS A 147 -16.26 5.45 1.19
CA LYS A 147 -15.60 4.79 0.05
C LYS A 147 -14.66 3.66 0.48
N ALA A 148 -13.99 3.81 1.62
CA ALA A 148 -13.12 2.78 2.18
C ALA A 148 -13.89 1.48 2.49
N VAL A 149 -15.07 1.59 3.11
CA VAL A 149 -15.95 0.44 3.39
C VAL A 149 -16.40 -0.23 2.09
N GLN A 150 -16.88 0.54 1.11
CA GLN A 150 -17.32 -0.01 -0.18
C GLN A 150 -16.17 -0.74 -0.91
N ALA A 151 -14.96 -0.17 -0.86
CA ALA A 151 -13.80 -0.77 -1.49
C ALA A 151 -13.40 -2.08 -0.81
N ALA A 152 -13.44 -2.13 0.52
CA ALA A 152 -13.16 -3.36 1.27
C ALA A 152 -14.20 -4.46 0.97
N GLU A 153 -15.49 -4.14 0.94
CA GLU A 153 -16.55 -5.07 0.54
C GLU A 153 -16.31 -5.63 -0.87
N ARG A 154 -15.95 -4.75 -1.82
CA ARG A 154 -15.67 -5.16 -3.20
C ARG A 154 -14.43 -6.04 -3.26
N LEU A 155 -13.38 -5.70 -2.53
CA LEU A 155 -12.13 -6.45 -2.48
C LEU A 155 -12.37 -7.86 -1.93
N PHE A 156 -13.16 -8.00 -0.87
CA PHE A 156 -13.56 -9.29 -0.30
C PHE A 156 -14.25 -10.17 -1.35
N ARG A 157 -15.18 -9.62 -2.14
CA ARG A 157 -15.87 -10.37 -3.22
C ARG A 157 -14.93 -10.81 -4.35
N LEU A 158 -13.87 -10.03 -4.62
CA LEU A 158 -12.91 -10.31 -5.70
C LEU A 158 -11.83 -11.32 -5.31
N LYS A 159 -11.73 -11.72 -4.03
CA LYS A 159 -10.81 -12.75 -3.52
C LYS A 159 -9.37 -12.58 -4.03
N PRO A 160 -8.72 -11.44 -3.74
CA PRO A 160 -7.33 -11.21 -4.15
C PRO A 160 -6.39 -12.27 -3.59
N ALA A 161 -5.26 -12.45 -4.27
CA ALA A 161 -4.20 -13.31 -3.78
C ALA A 161 -3.60 -12.77 -2.46
N VAL A 162 -3.22 -13.68 -1.56
CA VAL A 162 -2.70 -13.34 -0.22
C VAL A 162 -1.46 -12.44 -0.29
N TRP A 163 -0.57 -12.66 -1.26
CA TRP A 163 0.63 -11.81 -1.43
C TRP A 163 0.27 -10.34 -1.71
N TYR A 164 -0.83 -10.08 -2.42
CA TYR A 164 -1.29 -8.73 -2.70
C TYR A 164 -1.89 -8.12 -1.43
N LEU A 165 -2.71 -8.89 -0.72
CA LEU A 165 -3.29 -8.46 0.55
C LEU A 165 -2.19 -8.08 1.55
N ARG A 166 -1.09 -8.83 1.66
CA ARG A 166 0.04 -8.47 2.53
C ARG A 166 0.58 -7.08 2.24
N SER A 167 0.84 -6.76 0.96
CA SER A 167 1.32 -5.44 0.57
C SER A 167 0.30 -4.33 0.86
N LEU A 168 -0.99 -4.62 0.72
CA LEU A 168 -2.06 -3.68 1.06
C LEU A 168 -2.12 -3.45 2.57
N VAL A 169 -2.10 -4.51 3.37
CA VAL A 169 -2.13 -4.47 4.84
C VAL A 169 -0.97 -3.65 5.40
N GLN A 170 0.24 -3.82 4.87
CA GLN A 170 1.39 -2.98 5.26
C GLN A 170 1.09 -1.48 5.10
N ASN A 171 0.51 -1.06 3.98
CA ASN A 171 0.16 0.34 3.77
C ASN A 171 -0.96 0.80 4.71
N LEU A 172 -1.99 -0.03 4.92
CA LEU A 172 -3.12 0.29 5.80
C LEU A 172 -2.66 0.47 7.26
N LEU A 173 -1.80 -0.42 7.76
CA LEU A 173 -1.21 -0.33 9.10
C LEU A 173 -0.38 0.95 9.28
N LEU A 174 0.44 1.30 8.29
CA LEU A 174 1.21 2.55 8.33
C LEU A 174 0.28 3.78 8.34
N ILE A 175 -0.79 3.79 7.54
CA ILE A 175 -1.78 4.87 7.55
C ILE A 175 -2.45 4.96 8.93
N GLN A 176 -2.93 3.85 9.49
CA GLN A 176 -3.59 3.85 10.80
C GLN A 176 -2.66 4.29 11.94
N ARG A 177 -1.37 3.91 11.89
CA ARG A 177 -0.40 4.20 12.94
C ARG A 177 0.08 5.66 12.92
N PHE A 178 0.32 6.23 11.74
CA PHE A 178 1.02 7.51 11.61
C PHE A 178 0.14 8.68 11.15
N LYS A 179 -1.04 8.41 10.58
CA LYS A 179 -2.00 9.46 10.28
C LYS A 179 -2.74 9.84 11.55
N LYS A 180 -2.97 11.15 11.77
CA LYS A 180 -3.73 11.62 12.93
C LYS A 180 -5.09 10.91 13.00
N PRO A 181 -5.43 10.25 14.12
CA PRO A 181 -6.71 9.58 14.25
C PRO A 181 -7.82 10.63 14.27
N ILE A 182 -8.76 10.52 13.34
CA ILE A 182 -10.06 11.17 13.48
C ILE A 182 -10.90 10.20 14.31
N ILE A 183 -11.01 10.47 15.61
CA ILE A 183 -11.85 9.66 16.49
C ILE A 183 -13.30 10.04 16.20
N GLU A 184 -13.89 9.32 15.26
CA GLU A 184 -15.31 9.42 14.95
C GLU A 184 -15.99 8.10 15.30
N HIS A 185 -16.76 8.10 16.38
CA HIS A 185 -17.60 6.97 16.75
C HIS A 185 -18.86 6.97 15.88
N SER A 186 -18.75 6.42 14.68
CA SER A 186 -19.87 6.25 13.75
C SER A 186 -20.06 4.78 13.37
N PRO A 187 -21.30 4.35 13.05
CA PRO A 187 -21.56 3.01 12.54
C PRO A 187 -20.77 2.68 11.27
N ARG A 188 -20.40 3.70 10.48
CA ARG A 188 -19.55 3.52 9.30
C ARG A 188 -18.10 3.22 9.69
N GLN A 189 -17.58 3.89 10.72
CA GLN A 189 -16.23 3.61 11.23
C GLN A 189 -16.14 2.20 11.82
N GLU A 190 -17.17 1.74 12.54
CA GLU A 190 -17.23 0.35 13.04
C GLU A 190 -17.21 -0.67 11.90
N ARG A 191 -17.95 -0.41 10.80
CA ARG A 191 -17.91 -1.26 9.60
C ARG A 191 -16.52 -1.26 8.96
N LEU A 192 -15.85 -0.12 8.90
CA LEU A 192 -14.49 -0.05 8.37
C LEU A 192 -13.54 -0.88 9.23
N ASN A 193 -13.60 -0.75 10.56
CA ASN A 193 -12.78 -1.53 11.48
C ASN A 193 -13.02 -3.04 11.28
N PHE A 194 -14.27 -3.47 11.19
CA PHE A 194 -14.62 -4.86 10.88
C PHE A 194 -13.97 -5.36 9.58
N TRP A 195 -13.99 -4.56 8.51
CA TRP A 195 -13.37 -4.94 7.25
C TRP A 195 -11.85 -4.98 7.34
N LEU A 196 -11.23 -4.08 8.08
CA LEU A 196 -9.79 -4.08 8.33
C LEU A 196 -9.37 -5.34 9.08
N ASP A 197 -10.12 -5.73 10.12
CA ASP A 197 -9.87 -6.97 10.87
C ASP A 197 -9.90 -8.20 9.96
N ILE A 198 -10.89 -8.32 9.07
CA ILE A 198 -10.98 -9.42 8.09
C ILE A 198 -9.77 -9.43 7.16
N ILE A 199 -9.40 -8.27 6.62
CA ILE A 199 -8.30 -8.16 5.66
C ILE A 199 -6.96 -8.48 6.34
N PHE A 200 -6.77 -8.05 7.58
CA PHE A 200 -5.57 -8.31 8.35
C PHE A 200 -5.46 -9.79 8.69
N GLU A 201 -6.56 -10.39 9.16
CA GLU A 201 -6.62 -11.82 9.46
C GLU A 201 -6.36 -12.69 8.23
N ALA A 202 -6.85 -12.29 7.05
CA ALA A 202 -6.58 -12.98 5.79
C ALA A 202 -5.08 -13.00 5.39
N THR A 203 -4.25 -12.18 6.02
CA THR A 203 -2.80 -12.13 5.79
C THR A 203 -1.97 -12.81 6.87
N ASN A 204 -2.56 -13.16 8.01
CA ASN A 204 -1.91 -13.90 9.09
C ASN A 204 -1.70 -15.36 8.66
N GLU A 205 -0.46 -15.86 8.75
CA GLU A 205 -0.10 -17.24 8.39
C GLU A 205 -0.51 -18.28 9.45
N VAL A 206 -1.48 -17.99 10.32
CA VAL A 206 -1.90 -18.91 11.38
C VAL A 206 -2.83 -19.98 10.82
N THR A 207 -2.22 -21.06 10.30
CA THR A 207 -2.79 -22.41 10.41
C THR A 207 -2.83 -22.78 11.90
N ASN A 208 -3.82 -22.30 12.65
CA ASN A 208 -4.24 -22.88 13.93
C ASN A 208 -5.60 -22.30 14.32
N GLY A 209 -6.65 -23.10 14.10
CA GLY A 209 -7.91 -22.99 14.82
C GLY A 209 -8.79 -21.79 14.46
N LEU A 210 -9.74 -22.04 13.55
CA LEU A 210 -11.02 -21.34 13.43
C LEU A 210 -11.44 -20.58 14.70
N ARG A 211 -11.41 -19.24 14.64
CA ARG A 211 -12.38 -18.39 15.35
C ARG A 211 -12.93 -17.35 14.38
N PHE A 212 -13.98 -17.76 13.67
CA PHE A 212 -14.90 -16.80 13.11
C PHE A 212 -15.54 -16.01 14.27
N PRO A 213 -15.61 -14.66 14.19
CA PRO A 213 -16.38 -13.88 15.14
C PRO A 213 -17.87 -14.12 14.88
N VAL A 214 -18.44 -15.12 15.56
CA VAL A 214 -19.90 -15.28 15.66
C VAL A 214 -20.36 -14.31 16.75
N ARG A 215 -21.00 -13.20 16.36
CA ARG A 215 -21.79 -12.41 17.30
C ARG A 215 -22.99 -13.26 17.72
N ASN A 216 -22.94 -13.81 18.93
CA ASN A 216 -24.11 -14.35 19.61
C ASN A 216 -25.13 -13.21 19.80
N THR A 217 -26.16 -13.19 18.96
CA THR A 217 -27.43 -12.54 19.31
C THR A 217 -28.12 -13.43 20.33
N LYS A 218 -28.05 -13.07 21.61
CA LYS A 218 -29.01 -13.60 22.59
C LYS A 218 -30.29 -12.77 22.46
N SER A 219 -31.38 -13.54 22.34
CA SER A 219 -32.80 -13.20 22.39
C SER A 219 -33.18 -12.20 23.48
#